data_AF-A0A8H5H9Z3-F1
#
_entry.id   AF-A0A8H5H9Z3-F1
#
_cell.length_a   1.000
_cell.length_b   1.000
_cell.length_c   1.000
_cell.angle_alpha   90.00
_cell.angle_beta   90.00
_cell.angle_gamma   90.00
#
_symmetry.space_group_name_H-M   'P 1'
#
loop_
_entity.id
_entity.type
_entity.pdbx_description
1 polymer ?
#
loop_
_entity_poly.entity_id
_entity_poly.type
_entity_poly.pdbx_seq_one_letter_code
_entity_poly.pdbx_strand_id
1 'polypeptide(L)'
;MFLPLLTDADFFLEPLDVGLFPGIDSEMEVHNGFAKAHAEHVLLPFINVNTTAKDVLASVKTALQQSGFNQVTIVGHSLGAALAVLDGVYLPLNLPGVNFRTIGYGMPRVGNQAFAGYVDANVPLTRITNKNDVVPILPGT
;
A
#
# COMPACT_ATOMS: atom_id res chain seq x y z
N MET A 1 -3.88 -9.81 -22.53
CA MET A 1 -3.45 -11.02 -21.79
C MET A 1 -2.21 -10.65 -21.00
N PHE A 2 -2.41 -10.15 -19.77
CA PHE A 2 -1.34 -9.79 -18.83
C PHE A 2 -0.95 -11.06 -18.05
N LEU A 3 -0.40 -12.01 -18.81
CA LEU A 3 0.19 -13.25 -18.33
C LEU A 3 1.14 -12.93 -17.16
N PRO A 4 1.23 -13.79 -16.14
CA PRO A 4 1.72 -13.49 -14.80
C PRO A 4 3.22 -13.13 -14.82
N LEU A 5 3.50 -11.85 -15.04
CA LEU A 5 4.85 -11.33 -15.22
C LEU A 5 5.59 -11.13 -13.87
N LEU A 6 5.10 -11.80 -12.83
CA LEU A 6 5.62 -11.82 -11.47
C LEU A 6 6.04 -13.22 -11.02
N THR A 7 5.96 -14.25 -11.87
CA THR A 7 6.08 -15.65 -11.44
C THR A 7 7.47 -16.07 -10.91
N ASP A 8 8.42 -15.17 -10.64
CA ASP A 8 9.72 -15.58 -10.04
C ASP A 8 10.45 -14.53 -9.18
N ALA A 9 9.82 -13.41 -8.81
CA ALA A 9 10.48 -12.41 -7.97
C ALA A 9 9.64 -12.13 -6.72
N ASP A 10 9.74 -13.07 -5.78
CA ASP A 10 9.44 -12.90 -4.34
C ASP A 10 7.96 -12.71 -3.94
N PHE A 11 7.36 -13.79 -3.41
CA PHE A 11 5.97 -13.85 -2.93
C PHE A 11 5.83 -14.37 -1.50
N PHE A 12 6.87 -14.34 -0.68
CA PHE A 12 6.65 -14.66 0.74
C PHE A 12 6.08 -13.45 1.48
N LEU A 13 5.30 -13.75 2.50
CA LEU A 13 4.81 -12.79 3.45
C LEU A 13 5.96 -12.40 4.38
N GLU A 14 6.13 -11.12 4.61
CA GLU A 14 7.09 -10.61 5.59
C GLU A 14 6.42 -9.60 6.53
N PRO A 15 6.86 -9.52 7.80
CA PRO A 15 6.40 -8.49 8.72
C PRO A 15 6.69 -7.08 8.19
N LEU A 16 5.79 -6.14 8.49
CA LEU A 16 6.01 -4.73 8.19
C LEU A 16 7.22 -4.18 8.97
N ASP A 17 8.04 -3.34 8.32
CA ASP A 17 9.19 -2.67 8.95
C ASP A 17 8.72 -1.78 10.10
N VAL A 18 9.10 -2.13 11.34
CA VAL A 18 8.73 -1.41 12.57
C VAL A 18 9.21 0.05 12.60
N GLY A 19 10.24 0.39 11.84
CA GLY A 19 10.74 1.76 11.66
C GLY A 19 9.85 2.60 10.74
N LEU A 20 9.08 1.96 9.84
CA LEU A 20 8.08 2.62 9.00
C LEU A 20 6.68 2.56 9.64
N PHE A 21 6.34 1.43 10.28
CA PHE A 21 5.02 1.12 10.82
C PHE A 21 5.07 0.96 12.35
N PRO A 22 5.33 2.03 13.11
CA PRO A 22 5.47 1.93 14.56
C PRO A 22 4.14 1.50 15.21
N GLY A 23 4.21 0.50 16.09
CA GLY A 23 3.06 0.02 16.86
C GLY A 23 2.15 -0.99 16.14
N ILE A 24 2.53 -1.42 14.94
CA ILE A 24 1.85 -2.51 14.22
C ILE A 24 2.32 -3.87 14.77
N ASP A 25 1.38 -4.83 14.84
CA ASP A 25 1.65 -6.20 15.28
C ASP A 25 2.56 -6.92 14.28
N SER A 26 3.57 -7.65 14.77
CA SER A 26 4.46 -8.47 13.96
C SER A 26 3.75 -9.62 13.21
N GLU A 27 2.55 -10.01 13.65
CA GLU A 27 1.69 -10.95 12.93
C GLU A 27 1.12 -10.36 11.62
N MET A 28 1.18 -9.04 11.44
CA MET A 28 0.76 -8.39 10.19
C MET A 28 1.86 -8.46 9.15
N GLU A 29 1.68 -9.37 8.20
CA GLU A 29 2.62 -9.60 7.12
C GLU A 29 2.03 -9.19 5.77
N VAL A 30 2.89 -8.68 4.89
CA VAL A 30 2.54 -8.26 3.53
C VAL A 30 3.45 -8.94 2.51
N HIS A 31 3.03 -9.01 1.26
CA HIS A 31 3.91 -9.52 0.21
C HIS A 31 5.14 -8.61 0.09
N ASN A 32 6.32 -9.20 0.23
CA ASN A 32 7.58 -8.46 0.31
C ASN A 32 7.87 -7.59 -0.92
N GLY A 33 7.43 -8.00 -2.12
CA GLY A 33 7.50 -7.14 -3.31
C GLY A 33 6.77 -5.80 -3.13
N PHE A 34 5.64 -5.78 -2.40
CA PHE A 34 4.91 -4.55 -2.09
C PHE A 34 5.58 -3.76 -0.96
N ALA A 35 6.03 -4.43 0.10
CA ALA A 35 6.78 -3.77 1.19
C ALA A 35 8.04 -3.09 0.66
N LYS A 36 8.81 -3.77 -0.18
CA LYS A 36 10.02 -3.22 -0.81
C LYS A 36 9.69 -2.05 -1.74
N ALA A 37 8.68 -2.19 -2.60
CA ALA A 37 8.25 -1.11 -3.48
C ALA A 37 7.69 0.11 -2.72
N HIS A 38 7.19 -0.08 -1.49
CA HIS A 38 6.78 1.01 -0.60
C HIS A 38 7.98 1.66 0.10
N ALA A 39 8.92 0.86 0.60
CA ALA A 39 10.04 1.34 1.40
C ALA A 39 11.16 1.98 0.57
N GLU A 40 11.40 1.50 -0.65
CA GLU A 40 12.59 1.80 -1.44
C GLU A 40 12.26 2.28 -2.86
N HIS A 41 13.20 2.97 -3.49
CA HIS A 41 13.16 3.18 -4.94
C HIS A 41 13.48 1.85 -5.61
N VAL A 42 12.52 1.29 -6.35
CA VAL A 42 12.67 -0.02 -6.98
C VAL A 42 12.53 0.12 -8.49
N LEU A 43 13.58 -0.28 -9.20
CA LEU A 43 13.55 -0.53 -10.64
C LEU A 43 13.22 -1.99 -10.89
N LEU A 44 11.96 -2.27 -11.19
CA LEU A 44 11.56 -3.56 -11.73
C LEU A 44 11.65 -3.50 -13.26
N PRO A 45 11.97 -4.63 -13.95
CA PRO A 45 12.19 -4.66 -15.40
C PRO A 45 11.04 -4.10 -16.25
N PHE A 46 9.85 -3.92 -15.66
CA PHE A 46 8.67 -3.37 -16.34
C PHE A 46 7.95 -2.27 -15.55
N ILE A 47 8.44 -1.90 -14.36
CA ILE A 47 7.84 -0.87 -13.49
C ILE A 47 8.94 -0.10 -12.78
N ASN A 48 8.90 1.23 -12.87
CA ASN A 48 9.78 2.11 -12.10
C ASN A 48 8.98 2.76 -10.97
N VAL A 49 9.30 2.41 -9.73
CA VAL A 49 8.83 3.12 -8.53
C VAL A 49 9.97 4.02 -8.05
N ASN A 50 9.82 5.32 -8.25
CA ASN A 50 10.83 6.34 -7.95
C ASN A 50 10.48 7.19 -6.72
N THR A 51 9.69 6.64 -5.81
CA THR A 51 9.29 7.31 -4.56
C THR A 51 9.30 6.30 -3.43
N THR A 52 9.76 6.72 -2.25
CA THR A 52 9.65 5.95 -1.00
C THR A 52 8.49 6.43 -0.13
N ALA A 53 8.10 5.61 0.83
CA ALA A 53 7.21 5.99 1.94
C ALA A 53 7.64 7.31 2.59
N LYS A 54 8.94 7.51 2.82
CA LYS A 54 9.49 8.73 3.43
C LYS A 54 9.33 9.96 2.53
N ASP A 55 9.55 9.80 1.22
CA ASP A 55 9.36 10.87 0.23
C ASP A 55 7.88 11.27 0.13
N VAL A 56 6.98 10.27 0.14
CA VAL A 56 5.53 10.48 0.16
C VAL A 56 5.11 11.21 1.44
N LEU A 57 5.57 10.78 2.62
CA LEU A 57 5.27 11.44 3.89
C LEU A 57 5.72 12.91 3.90
N ALA A 58 6.95 13.19 3.47
CA ALA A 58 7.49 14.54 3.39
C ALA A 58 6.66 15.43 2.45
N SER A 59 6.25 14.88 1.32
CA SER A 59 5.44 15.58 0.31
C SER A 59 4.03 15.87 0.81
N VAL A 60 3.37 14.88 1.43
CA VAL A 60 2.03 15.04 2.02
C VAL A 60 2.06 16.09 3.13
N LYS A 61 3.06 16.01 4.03
CA LYS A 61 3.23 16.99 5.10
C LYS A 61 3.40 18.42 4.56
N THR A 62 4.20 18.58 3.52
CA THR A 62 4.41 19.88 2.86
C THR A 62 3.11 20.40 2.23
N ALA A 63 2.38 19.55 1.51
CA ALA A 63 1.12 19.92 0.87
C ALA A 63 0.04 20.31 1.90
N LEU A 64 -0.05 19.61 3.02
CA LEU A 64 -0.98 19.95 4.11
C LEU A 64 -0.65 21.31 4.73
N GLN A 65 0.64 21.58 4.99
CA GLN A 65 1.08 22.87 5.54
C GLN A 65 0.79 24.04 4.59
N GLN A 66 0.96 23.84 3.29
CA GLN A 66 0.73 24.88 2.28
C GLN A 66 -0.75 25.13 2.00
N SER A 67 -1.57 24.09 2.02
CA SER A 67 -3.00 24.19 1.70
C SER A 67 -3.88 24.55 2.89
N GLY A 68 -3.47 24.23 4.12
CA GLY A 68 -4.31 24.32 5.30
C GLY A 68 -5.41 23.25 5.36
N PHE A 69 -5.38 22.27 4.46
CA PHE A 69 -6.31 21.14 4.49
C PHE A 69 -5.92 20.12 5.56
N ASN A 70 -6.90 19.33 5.97
CA ASN A 70 -6.73 18.22 6.92
C ASN A 70 -7.24 16.89 6.37
N GLN A 71 -7.41 16.78 5.05
CA GLN A 71 -7.92 15.58 4.40
C GLN A 71 -7.01 15.15 3.27
N VAL A 72 -6.65 13.86 3.27
CA VAL A 72 -5.81 13.22 2.26
C VAL A 72 -6.57 12.05 1.66
N THR A 73 -6.67 12.02 0.33
CA THR A 73 -7.19 10.86 -0.39
C THR A 73 -6.05 10.17 -1.12
N ILE A 74 -5.82 8.90 -0.79
CA ILE A 74 -4.79 8.05 -1.37
C ILE A 74 -5.47 7.22 -2.46
N VAL A 75 -4.93 7.25 -3.67
CA VAL A 75 -5.51 6.55 -4.82
C VAL A 75 -4.44 5.74 -5.52
N GLY A 76 -4.76 4.50 -5.87
CA GLY A 76 -3.84 3.61 -6.57
C GLY A 76 -4.53 2.68 -7.55
N HIS A 77 -3.77 2.24 -8.55
CA HIS A 77 -4.20 1.26 -9.55
C HIS A 77 -3.17 0.12 -9.68
N SER A 78 -3.64 -1.14 -9.80
CA SER A 78 -2.78 -2.33 -9.94
C SER A 78 -1.77 -2.42 -8.78
N LEU A 79 -0.45 -2.50 -9.04
CA LEU A 79 0.59 -2.40 -8.01
C LEU A 79 0.40 -1.16 -7.13
N GLY A 80 0.10 -0.01 -7.73
CA GLY A 80 -0.13 1.24 -6.99
C GLY A 80 -1.33 1.16 -6.04
N ALA A 81 -2.30 0.28 -6.29
CA ALA A 81 -3.40 0.05 -5.37
C ALA A 81 -2.95 -0.73 -4.12
N ALA A 82 -1.97 -1.63 -4.25
CA ALA A 82 -1.34 -2.27 -3.08
C ALA A 82 -0.58 -1.24 -2.24
N LEU A 83 0.22 -0.40 -2.90
CA LEU A 83 0.96 0.69 -2.25
C LEU A 83 0.02 1.69 -1.57
N ALA A 84 -1.11 2.02 -2.20
CA ALA A 84 -2.11 2.90 -1.61
C ALA A 84 -2.72 2.36 -0.31
N VAL A 85 -2.86 1.03 -0.18
CA VAL A 85 -3.31 0.42 1.10
C VAL A 85 -2.19 0.49 2.14
N LEU A 86 -0.93 0.25 1.76
CA LEU A 86 0.21 0.42 2.66
C LEU A 86 0.33 1.87 3.16
N ASP A 87 0.19 2.85 2.26
CA ASP A 87 0.11 4.28 2.63
C ASP A 87 -1.10 4.61 3.51
N GLY A 88 -2.21 3.91 3.30
CA GLY A 88 -3.42 4.00 4.12
C GLY A 88 -3.21 3.54 5.56
N VAL A 89 -2.20 2.71 5.82
CA VAL A 89 -1.75 2.34 7.17
C VAL A 89 -0.63 3.28 7.65
N TYR A 90 0.35 3.53 6.78
CA TYR A 90 1.57 4.27 7.10
C TYR A 90 1.33 5.75 7.43
N LEU A 91 0.56 6.47 6.62
CA LEU A 91 0.39 7.92 6.78
C LEU A 91 -0.37 8.29 8.07
N PRO A 92 -1.47 7.60 8.47
CA PRO A 92 -2.11 7.86 9.76
C PRO A 92 -1.20 7.70 10.98
N LEU A 93 -0.26 6.74 10.96
CA LEU A 93 0.70 6.53 12.05
C LEU A 93 1.68 7.71 12.19
N ASN A 94 1.95 8.42 11.09
CA ASN A 94 2.96 9.49 11.04
C ASN A 94 2.34 10.91 11.01
N LEU A 95 1.05 11.04 10.72
CA LEU A 95 0.33 12.30 10.58
C LEU A 95 -0.97 12.29 11.41
N PRO A 96 -0.88 12.25 12.75
CA PRO A 96 -2.06 12.27 13.62
C PRO A 96 -2.87 13.55 13.41
N GLY A 97 -4.20 13.42 13.42
CA GLY A 97 -5.13 14.55 13.22
C GLY A 97 -5.48 14.87 11.76
N VAL A 98 -4.93 14.12 10.80
CA VAL A 98 -5.32 14.19 9.38
C VAL A 98 -6.34 13.10 9.08
N ASN A 99 -7.38 13.43 8.30
CA ASN A 99 -8.39 12.51 7.84
C ASN A 99 -7.95 11.81 6.55
N PHE A 100 -7.90 10.48 6.56
CA PHE A 100 -7.49 9.69 5.41
C PHE A 100 -8.65 8.94 4.75
N ARG A 101 -8.57 8.79 3.42
CA ARG A 101 -9.40 7.88 2.62
C ARG A 101 -8.51 7.18 1.61
N THR A 102 -8.76 5.90 1.35
CA THR A 102 -8.01 5.13 0.37
C THR A 102 -8.94 4.58 -0.71
N ILE A 103 -8.53 4.67 -1.97
CA ILE A 103 -9.27 4.14 -3.12
C ILE A 103 -8.32 3.29 -3.97
N GLY A 104 -8.60 2.00 -4.08
CA GLY A 104 -7.81 1.05 -4.87
C GLY A 104 -8.58 0.53 -6.08
N TYR A 105 -7.98 0.63 -7.27
CA TYR A 105 -8.51 0.08 -8.53
C TYR A 105 -7.71 -1.15 -8.96
N GLY A 106 -8.36 -2.29 -9.22
CA GLY A 106 -7.65 -3.52 -9.61
C GLY A 106 -6.63 -3.95 -8.55
N MET A 107 -7.03 -3.87 -7.28
CA MET A 107 -6.14 -4.03 -6.14
C MET A 107 -5.84 -5.51 -5.84
N PRO A 108 -4.57 -5.95 -5.88
CA PRO A 108 -4.19 -7.31 -5.52
C PRO A 108 -4.39 -7.57 -4.02
N ARG A 109 -4.29 -8.84 -3.58
CA ARG A 109 -4.13 -9.19 -2.17
C ARG A 109 -2.80 -8.64 -1.67
N VAL A 110 -2.81 -7.92 -0.56
CA VAL A 110 -1.63 -7.17 -0.09
C VAL A 110 -0.88 -7.91 1.01
N GLY A 111 -1.60 -8.59 1.90
CA GLY A 111 -1.00 -9.28 3.03
C GLY A 111 -1.90 -10.39 3.58
N ASN A 112 -1.48 -10.93 4.72
CA ASN A 112 -2.13 -12.04 5.39
C ASN A 112 -3.46 -11.64 6.05
N GLN A 113 -4.13 -12.59 6.70
CA GLN A 113 -5.43 -12.36 7.33
C GLN A 113 -5.36 -11.35 8.49
N ALA A 114 -4.26 -11.32 9.24
CA ALA A 114 -4.05 -10.35 10.32
C ALA A 114 -3.96 -8.93 9.75
N PHE A 115 -3.19 -8.74 8.68
CA PHE A 115 -3.11 -7.47 7.95
C PHE A 115 -4.48 -7.05 7.39
N ALA A 116 -5.21 -7.97 6.76
CA ALA A 116 -6.54 -7.70 6.23
C ALA A 116 -7.52 -7.26 7.33
N GLY A 117 -7.51 -7.95 8.48
CA GLY A 117 -8.35 -7.58 9.63
C GLY A 117 -8.01 -6.20 10.18
N TYR A 118 -6.74 -5.83 10.22
CA TYR A 118 -6.32 -4.48 10.62
C TYR A 118 -6.81 -3.43 9.62
N VAL A 119 -6.66 -3.68 8.31
CA VAL A 119 -7.12 -2.75 7.26
C VAL A 119 -8.62 -2.54 7.34
N ASP A 120 -9.41 -3.61 7.51
CA ASP A 120 -10.87 -3.53 7.62
C ASP A 120 -11.31 -2.71 8.85
N ALA A 121 -10.54 -2.77 9.95
CA ALA A 121 -10.84 -2.04 11.17
C ALA A 121 -10.38 -0.58 11.17
N ASN A 122 -9.27 -0.25 10.49
CA ASN A 122 -8.56 1.01 10.68
C ASN A 122 -8.43 1.88 9.42
N VAL A 123 -8.65 1.34 8.22
CA VAL A 123 -8.40 2.06 6.96
C VAL A 123 -9.72 2.28 6.21
N PRO A 124 -10.15 3.54 5.98
CA PRO A 124 -11.32 3.84 5.14
C PRO A 124 -11.05 3.52 3.65
N LEU A 125 -11.14 2.25 3.29
CA LEU A 125 -10.78 1.71 1.98
C LEU A 125 -11.99 1.46 1.08
N THR A 126 -11.97 2.02 -0.13
CA THR A 126 -12.86 1.67 -1.24
C THR A 126 -12.11 0.85 -2.27
N ARG A 127 -12.52 -0.41 -2.50
CA ARG A 127 -11.96 -1.27 -3.55
C ARG A 127 -12.86 -1.29 -4.78
N ILE A 128 -12.30 -0.99 -5.95
CA ILE A 128 -12.99 -0.99 -7.23
C ILE A 128 -12.34 -2.06 -8.11
N THR A 129 -13.14 -3.03 -8.55
CA THR A 129 -12.70 -4.16 -9.37
C THR A 129 -13.54 -4.26 -10.63
N ASN A 130 -12.92 -4.64 -11.75
CA ASN A 130 -13.64 -4.98 -12.97
C ASN A 130 -13.98 -6.47 -12.95
N LYS A 131 -15.16 -6.86 -13.41
CA LYS A 131 -15.71 -8.22 -13.24
C LYS A 131 -14.82 -9.34 -13.79
N ASN A 132 -14.03 -9.04 -14.82
CA ASN A 132 -13.13 -10.00 -15.48
C ASN A 132 -11.64 -9.77 -15.11
N ASP A 133 -11.36 -8.97 -14.09
CA ASP A 133 -10.00 -8.71 -13.61
C ASP A 133 -9.55 -9.80 -12.65
N VAL A 134 -8.39 -10.39 -12.92
CA VAL A 134 -7.77 -11.45 -12.11
C VAL A 134 -6.81 -10.89 -11.06
N VAL A 135 -6.46 -9.60 -11.13
CA VAL A 135 -5.55 -9.00 -10.15
C VAL A 135 -6.09 -9.12 -8.71
N PRO A 136 -7.39 -8.90 -8.41
CA PRO A 136 -7.91 -8.97 -7.03
C PRO A 136 -7.86 -10.34 -6.35
N ILE A 137 -7.61 -11.41 -7.10
CA ILE A 137 -7.46 -12.78 -6.55
C ILE A 137 -5.99 -13.20 -6.41
N LEU A 138 -5.05 -12.34 -6.83
CA LEU A 138 -3.61 -12.56 -6.74
C LEU A 138 -2.99 -11.58 -5.74
N PRO A 139 -1.92 -11.95 -5.03
CA PRO A 139 -1.26 -13.26 -5.07
C PRO A 139 -2.12 -14.37 -4.44
N GLY A 140 -1.81 -15.62 -4.77
CA GLY A 140 -2.43 -16.78 -4.13
C GLY A 140 -2.16 -16.79 -2.62
N THR A 141 -3.04 -17.42 -1.85
CA THR A 141 -2.83 -17.70 -0.43
C THR A 141 -1.89 -18.88 -0.25
#